data_AF-A0A813E619-F1
#
_entry.id   AF-A0A813E619-F1
#
_cell.length_a   1.000
_cell.length_b   1.000
_cell.length_c   1.000
_cell.angle_alpha   90.00
_cell.angle_beta   90.00
_cell.angle_gamma   90.00
#
_symmetry.space_group_name_H-M   'P 1'
#
loop_
_entity.id
_entity.type
_entity.pdbx_description
1 polymer ?
#
loop_
_entity_poly.entity_id
_entity_poly.type
_entity_poly.pdbx_seq_one_letter_code
_entity_poly.pdbx_strand_id
1 'polypeptide(L)'
;MQDELQELIASDVYKKRVSGCIAAVAASAASSPRAVGSRTLLEFCCSPESQLGKTSSTLGVSVIRLHESFADLSDPMVIEQVLSFVQSHPGISMHASLPCTAWSMWQHMAVHKHGKQYTNKLEQRRKESLVLLHHCFETARAVIAGGGHFSFEWPRHCSGWLRRELLEFIVEFDLAS
;
A
#
# COMPACT_ATOMS: atom_id res chain seq x y z
N MET A 1 -2.39 -25.24 -0.84
CA MET A 1 -1.92 -23.84 -0.77
C MET A 1 -2.35 -22.98 -1.97
N GLN A 2 -2.01 -23.32 -3.22
CA GLN A 2 -2.61 -22.64 -4.39
C GLN A 2 -4.08 -23.06 -4.61
N ASP A 3 -4.37 -24.35 -4.46
CA ASP A 3 -5.75 -24.87 -4.54
C ASP A 3 -6.65 -24.32 -3.43
N GLU A 4 -6.15 -24.23 -2.18
CA GLU A 4 -6.89 -23.65 -1.05
C GLU A 4 -7.16 -22.14 -1.23
N LEU A 5 -6.27 -21.40 -1.89
CA LEU A 5 -6.49 -20.00 -2.23
C LEU A 5 -7.53 -19.85 -3.35
N GLN A 6 -7.50 -20.74 -4.36
CA GLN A 6 -8.50 -20.79 -5.41
C GLN A 6 -9.88 -21.20 -4.87
N GLU A 7 -9.96 -22.17 -3.95
CA GLU A 7 -11.20 -22.53 -3.26
C GLU A 7 -11.75 -21.40 -2.40
N LEU A 8 -10.88 -20.68 -1.67
CA LEU A 8 -11.29 -19.53 -0.86
C LEU A 8 -11.88 -18.41 -1.72
N ILE A 9 -11.24 -18.08 -2.85
CA ILE A 9 -11.71 -17.09 -3.82
C ILE A 9 -13.01 -17.54 -4.53
N ALA A 10 -13.14 -18.85 -4.80
CA ALA A 10 -14.32 -19.42 -5.43
C ALA A 10 -15.51 -19.58 -4.46
N SER A 11 -15.25 -19.58 -3.14
CA SER A 11 -16.26 -19.79 -2.11
C SER A 11 -17.34 -18.72 -2.11
N ASP A 12 -18.59 -19.14 -1.93
CA ASP A 12 -19.74 -18.23 -1.83
C ASP A 12 -19.64 -17.29 -0.63
N VAL A 13 -18.84 -17.64 0.39
CA VAL A 13 -18.53 -16.78 1.53
C VAL A 13 -17.69 -15.58 1.11
N TYR A 14 -16.66 -15.77 0.28
CA TYR A 14 -15.85 -14.67 -0.26
C TYR A 14 -16.67 -13.78 -1.19
N LYS A 15 -17.44 -14.37 -2.11
CA LYS A 15 -18.33 -13.63 -3.03
C LYS A 15 -19.39 -12.81 -2.28
N LYS A 16 -20.00 -13.37 -1.24
CA LYS A 16 -21.04 -12.69 -0.43
C LYS A 16 -20.45 -11.57 0.45
N ARG A 17 -19.21 -11.73 0.93
CA ARG A 17 -18.49 -10.70 1.69
C ARG A 17 -18.06 -9.54 0.79
N VAL A 18 -17.52 -9.84 -0.39
CA VAL A 18 -17.19 -8.84 -1.42
C VAL A 18 -18.45 -8.12 -1.92
N SER A 19 -19.54 -8.84 -2.19
CA SER A 19 -20.82 -8.25 -2.63
C SER A 19 -21.46 -7.37 -1.54
N GLY A 20 -21.38 -7.77 -0.27
CA GLY A 20 -21.80 -6.93 0.86
C GLY A 20 -20.98 -5.64 0.99
N CYS A 21 -19.65 -5.72 0.76
CA CYS A 21 -18.79 -4.54 0.72
C CYS A 21 -19.14 -3.61 -0.45
N ILE A 22 -19.37 -4.15 -1.65
CA ILE A 22 -19.75 -3.36 -2.84
C ILE A 22 -21.07 -2.59 -2.62
N ALA A 23 -22.08 -3.24 -2.01
CA ALA A 23 -23.36 -2.59 -1.72
C ALA A 23 -23.24 -1.46 -0.67
N ALA A 24 -22.35 -1.61 0.32
CA ALA A 24 -22.06 -0.55 1.31
C ALA A 24 -21.26 0.62 0.69
N VAL A 25 -20.35 0.34 -0.25
CA VAL A 25 -19.56 1.34 -0.99
C VAL A 25 -20.46 2.18 -1.91
N ALA A 26 -21.42 1.58 -2.61
CA ALA A 26 -22.39 2.30 -3.45
C ALA A 26 -23.25 3.30 -2.65
N ALA A 27 -23.50 3.02 -1.36
CA ALA A 27 -24.24 3.92 -0.47
C ALA A 27 -23.37 5.07 0.07
N SER A 28 -22.04 4.92 0.13
CA SER A 28 -21.12 5.90 0.71
C SER A 28 -20.46 6.84 -0.33
N ALA A 29 -20.62 6.56 -1.63
CA ALA A 29 -20.17 7.42 -2.73
C ALA A 29 -21.00 8.72 -2.89
N ALA A 30 -22.06 8.90 -2.08
CA ALA A 30 -22.82 10.13 -2.01
C ALA A 30 -22.07 11.21 -1.20
N SER A 31 -21.20 11.94 -1.91
CA SER A 31 -20.78 13.33 -1.66
C SER A 31 -20.11 13.65 -0.31
N SER A 32 -18.78 13.57 -0.27
CA SER A 32 -17.98 14.50 0.54
C SER A 32 -17.41 15.60 -0.38
N PRO A 33 -17.51 16.90 -0.04
CA PRO A 33 -16.94 17.97 -0.84
C PRO A 33 -15.43 17.75 -0.99
N ARG A 34 -14.89 17.84 -2.22
CA ARG A 34 -13.44 17.73 -2.48
C ARG A 34 -12.71 18.83 -1.69
N ALA A 35 -12.06 18.45 -0.59
CA ALA A 35 -11.22 19.35 0.18
C ALA A 35 -10.07 19.86 -0.71
N VAL A 36 -9.76 21.15 -0.62
CA VAL A 36 -8.59 21.75 -1.26
C VAL A 36 -7.35 21.11 -0.62
N GLY A 37 -6.63 20.29 -1.40
CA GLY A 37 -5.45 19.57 -0.90
C GLY A 37 -4.39 20.52 -0.32
N SER A 38 -3.68 20.07 0.72
CA SER A 38 -2.74 20.89 1.51
C SER A 38 -1.41 21.22 0.79
N ARG A 39 -1.32 20.93 -0.52
CA ARG A 39 -0.08 21.00 -1.32
C ARG A 39 1.10 20.29 -0.67
N THR A 40 0.83 19.25 0.11
CA THR A 40 1.84 18.43 0.77
C THR A 40 1.67 16.98 0.35
N LEU A 41 2.79 16.34 -0.01
CA LEU A 41 2.88 14.97 -0.45
C LEU A 41 3.79 14.17 0.50
N LEU A 42 3.26 13.06 1.00
CA LEU A 42 4.03 12.06 1.73
C LEU A 42 4.48 10.96 0.74
N GLU A 43 5.78 10.77 0.56
CA GLU A 43 6.33 9.66 -0.21
C GLU A 43 6.71 8.51 0.73
N PHE A 44 5.99 7.39 0.67
CA PHE A 44 6.16 6.22 1.53
C PHE A 44 7.03 5.15 0.85
N CYS A 45 8.08 4.66 1.52
CA CYS A 45 9.07 3.73 0.97
C CYS A 45 9.78 4.22 -0.30
N CYS A 46 9.94 5.53 -0.48
CA CYS A 46 10.55 6.08 -1.67
C CYS A 46 12.08 5.99 -1.66
N SER A 47 12.68 6.24 -2.83
CA SER A 47 14.12 6.54 -2.91
C SER A 47 14.40 7.95 -2.37
N PRO A 48 15.55 8.19 -1.71
CA PRO A 48 16.01 9.54 -1.38
C PRO A 48 16.04 10.48 -2.59
N GLU A 49 16.22 9.93 -3.79
CA GLU A 49 16.33 10.66 -5.06
C GLU A 49 15.09 10.52 -5.96
N SER A 50 13.93 10.18 -5.39
CA SER A 50 12.65 10.01 -6.11
C SER A 50 12.36 11.18 -7.05
N GLN A 51 12.05 10.86 -8.32
CA GLN A 51 11.67 11.85 -9.33
C GLN A 51 10.36 12.54 -8.96
N LEU A 52 9.40 11.80 -8.39
CA LEU A 52 8.13 12.35 -7.95
C LEU A 52 8.35 13.50 -6.97
N GLY A 53 9.19 13.29 -5.95
CA GLY A 53 9.51 14.36 -5.02
C GLY A 53 10.24 15.53 -5.67
N LYS A 54 11.19 15.28 -6.58
CA LYS A 54 11.95 16.36 -7.27
C LYS A 54 11.03 17.24 -8.10
N THR A 55 10.16 16.64 -8.90
CA THR A 55 9.18 17.36 -9.72
C THR A 55 8.13 18.07 -8.88
N SER A 56 7.66 17.43 -7.80
CA SER A 56 6.69 18.02 -6.87
C SER A 56 7.21 19.32 -6.25
N SER A 57 8.49 19.36 -5.86
CA SER A 57 9.10 20.59 -5.34
C SER A 57 9.10 21.72 -6.38
N THR A 58 9.35 21.43 -7.66
CA THR A 58 9.26 22.42 -8.75
C THR A 58 7.84 22.96 -8.94
N LEU A 59 6.84 22.14 -8.66
CA LEU A 59 5.42 22.54 -8.73
C LEU A 59 4.91 23.23 -7.46
N GLY A 60 5.80 23.51 -6.48
CA GLY A 60 5.44 24.14 -5.21
C GLY A 60 4.60 23.24 -4.31
N VAL A 61 4.85 21.93 -4.36
CA VAL A 61 4.31 20.92 -3.44
C VAL A 61 5.41 20.56 -2.43
N SER A 62 5.10 20.66 -1.14
CA SER A 62 6.00 20.23 -0.07
C SER A 62 6.04 18.70 -0.03
N VAL A 63 7.23 18.11 0.04
CA VAL A 63 7.38 16.65 -0.02
C VAL A 63 8.09 16.13 1.21
N ILE A 64 7.49 15.17 1.89
CA ILE A 64 8.07 14.45 3.03
C ILE A 64 8.43 13.06 2.54
N ARG A 65 9.73 12.74 2.53
CA ARG A 65 10.25 11.47 2.02
C ARG A 65 10.52 10.49 3.16
N LEU A 66 9.68 9.47 3.28
CA LEU A 66 9.87 8.37 4.21
C LEU A 66 10.65 7.25 3.52
N HIS A 67 11.94 7.50 3.28
CA HIS A 67 12.87 6.51 2.75
C HIS A 67 13.57 5.73 3.87
N GLU A 68 14.14 4.57 3.56
CA GLU A 68 14.72 3.63 4.55
C GLU A 68 15.77 4.27 5.48
N SER A 69 16.64 5.16 4.98
CA SER A 69 17.64 5.83 5.81
C SER A 69 17.10 7.00 6.66
N PHE A 70 15.84 7.39 6.47
CA PHE A 70 15.18 8.45 7.25
C PHE A 70 14.38 7.83 8.39
N ALA A 71 13.63 6.77 8.10
CA ALA A 71 12.77 6.11 9.06
C ALA A 71 12.59 4.63 8.71
N ASP A 72 12.64 3.76 9.72
CA ASP A 72 12.24 2.36 9.58
C ASP A 72 10.72 2.27 9.65
N LEU A 73 10.09 2.16 8.49
CA LEU A 73 8.62 2.06 8.38
C LEU A 73 8.08 0.68 8.79
N SER A 74 8.94 -0.25 9.18
CA SER A 74 8.54 -1.52 9.79
C SER A 74 8.35 -1.38 11.30
N ASP A 75 8.81 -0.29 11.92
CA ASP A 75 8.67 0.00 13.34
C ASP A 75 7.30 0.65 13.63
N PRO A 76 6.43 0.01 14.43
CA PRO A 76 5.14 0.58 14.82
C PRO A 76 5.23 1.97 15.46
N MET A 77 6.28 2.26 16.24
CA MET A 77 6.44 3.57 16.88
C MET A 77 6.68 4.68 15.87
N VAL A 78 7.42 4.39 14.80
CA VAL A 78 7.61 5.32 13.68
C VAL A 78 6.27 5.58 12.98
N ILE A 79 5.46 4.54 12.78
CA ILE A 79 4.15 4.66 12.15
C ILE A 79 3.17 5.47 13.01
N GLU A 80 3.19 5.31 14.34
CA GLU A 80 2.40 6.17 15.24
C GLU A 80 2.75 7.66 15.08
N GLN A 81 4.03 7.99 14.92
CA GLN A 81 4.46 9.37 14.68
C GLN A 81 4.00 9.88 13.32
N VAL A 82 4.10 9.06 12.27
CA VAL A 82 3.61 9.39 10.92
C VAL A 82 2.09 9.59 10.94
N LEU A 83 1.34 8.74 11.63
CA LEU A 83 -0.11 8.86 11.78
C LEU A 83 -0.50 10.16 12.50
N SER A 84 0.16 10.47 13.62
CA SER A 84 -0.06 11.73 14.34
C SER A 84 0.21 12.96 13.47
N PHE A 85 1.28 12.90 12.66
CA PHE A 85 1.59 13.94 11.70
C PHE A 85 0.49 14.08 10.62
N VAL A 86 0.06 12.98 10.00
CA VAL A 86 -1.00 13.00 8.98
C VAL A 86 -2.32 13.54 9.57
N GLN A 87 -2.69 13.10 10.77
CA GLN A 87 -3.93 13.51 11.43
C GLN A 87 -3.94 15.01 11.81
N SER A 88 -2.78 15.57 12.14
CA SER A 88 -2.63 17.00 12.43
C SER A 88 -2.57 17.89 11.18
N HIS A 89 -2.45 17.29 9.99
CA HIS A 89 -2.37 18.00 8.71
C HIS A 89 -3.41 17.48 7.70
N PRO A 90 -4.70 17.83 7.84
CA PRO A 90 -5.73 17.47 6.88
C PRO A 90 -5.39 17.88 5.44
N GLY A 91 -5.81 17.07 4.48
CA GLY A 91 -5.60 17.31 3.05
C GLY A 91 -4.21 16.93 2.51
N ILE A 92 -3.29 16.40 3.34
CA ILE A 92 -2.05 15.78 2.85
C ILE A 92 -2.38 14.62 1.92
N SER A 93 -1.66 14.47 0.81
CA SER A 93 -1.76 13.29 -0.05
C SER A 93 -0.55 12.38 0.13
N MET A 94 -0.68 11.10 -0.21
CA MET A 94 0.39 10.11 -0.09
C MET A 94 0.57 9.31 -1.38
N HIS A 95 1.83 9.04 -1.72
CA HIS A 95 2.22 8.08 -2.74
C HIS A 95 3.14 7.02 -2.11
N ALA A 96 2.86 5.75 -2.36
CA ALA A 96 3.62 4.64 -1.79
C ALA A 96 4.32 3.79 -2.86
N SER A 97 5.63 3.61 -2.69
CA SER A 97 6.53 2.83 -3.54
C SER A 97 7.08 1.62 -2.80
N LEU A 98 6.21 0.68 -2.40
CA LEU A 98 6.63 -0.43 -1.52
C LEU A 98 7.67 -1.35 -2.18
N PRO A 99 8.63 -1.91 -1.41
CA PRO A 99 9.58 -2.89 -1.94
C PRO A 99 8.88 -4.10 -2.57
N CYS A 100 9.21 -4.41 -3.83
CA CYS A 100 8.58 -5.49 -4.59
C CYS A 100 9.46 -6.75 -4.72
N THR A 101 10.70 -6.73 -4.24
CA THR A 101 11.71 -7.77 -4.49
C THR A 101 11.21 -9.18 -4.11
N ALA A 102 10.60 -9.32 -2.94
CA ALA A 102 10.07 -10.58 -2.40
C ALA A 102 8.88 -11.16 -3.20
N TRP A 103 8.29 -10.34 -4.07
CA TRP A 103 7.12 -10.64 -4.88
C TRP A 103 7.41 -10.66 -6.38
N SER A 104 8.66 -10.39 -6.77
CA SER A 104 9.06 -10.37 -8.17
C SER A 104 9.08 -11.77 -8.77
N MET A 105 8.84 -11.86 -10.08
CA MET A 105 8.91 -13.12 -10.83
C MET A 105 10.29 -13.80 -10.75
N TRP A 106 11.35 -13.03 -10.49
CA TRP A 106 12.72 -13.55 -10.28
C TRP A 106 12.81 -14.53 -9.11
N GLN A 107 11.90 -14.42 -8.13
CA GLN A 107 11.86 -15.33 -7.00
C GLN A 107 11.55 -16.77 -7.39
N HIS A 108 10.82 -16.99 -8.49
CA HIS A 108 10.55 -18.34 -9.00
C HIS A 108 11.84 -19.03 -9.46
N MET A 109 12.69 -18.30 -10.21
CA MET A 109 13.99 -18.80 -10.63
C MET A 109 14.93 -19.03 -9.43
N ALA A 110 14.92 -18.10 -8.47
CA ALA A 110 15.76 -18.23 -7.28
C ALA A 110 15.36 -19.41 -6.39
N VAL A 111 14.06 -19.67 -6.22
CA VAL A 111 13.55 -20.87 -5.53
C VAL A 111 13.97 -22.15 -6.26
N HIS A 112 13.84 -22.19 -7.58
CA HIS A 112 14.27 -23.34 -8.37
C HIS A 112 15.78 -23.61 -8.24
N LYS A 113 16.60 -22.55 -8.25
CA LYS A 113 18.07 -22.65 -8.18
C LYS A 113 18.60 -23.00 -6.78
N HIS A 114 18.01 -22.41 -5.73
CA HIS A 114 18.56 -22.45 -4.37
C HIS A 114 17.75 -23.32 -3.39
N GLY A 115 16.59 -23.84 -3.82
CA GLY A 115 15.81 -24.83 -3.10
C GLY A 115 15.19 -24.33 -1.78
N LYS A 116 14.98 -25.28 -0.85
CA LYS A 116 14.17 -25.08 0.36
C LYS A 116 14.71 -24.01 1.31
N GLN A 117 16.03 -23.91 1.48
CA GLN A 117 16.62 -22.91 2.37
C GLN A 117 16.33 -21.48 1.89
N TYR A 118 16.41 -21.25 0.57
CA TYR A 118 16.05 -19.96 -0.01
C TYR A 118 14.56 -19.68 0.13
N THR A 119 13.72 -20.69 -0.09
CA THR A 119 12.26 -20.58 0.04
C THR A 119 11.87 -20.12 1.45
N ASN A 120 12.46 -20.70 2.49
CA ASN A 120 12.21 -20.28 3.88
C ASN A 120 12.60 -18.81 4.12
N LYS A 121 13.75 -18.36 3.60
CA LYS A 121 14.18 -16.95 3.70
C LYS A 121 13.28 -16.02 2.88
N LEU A 122 12.78 -16.47 1.73
CA LEU A 122 11.83 -15.72 0.93
C LEU A 122 10.50 -15.52 1.66
N GLU A 123 9.99 -16.56 2.32
CA GLU A 123 8.78 -16.45 3.14
C GLU A 123 8.96 -15.47 4.30
N GLN A 124 10.14 -15.43 4.92
CA GLN A 124 10.43 -14.44 5.96
C GLN A 124 10.41 -13.00 5.41
N ARG A 125 11.06 -12.75 4.27
CA ARG A 125 11.01 -11.44 3.59
C ARG A 125 9.60 -11.05 3.14
N ARG A 126 8.76 -12.03 2.76
CA ARG A 126 7.35 -11.79 2.45
C ARG A 126 6.57 -11.34 3.67
N LYS A 127 6.81 -11.93 4.84
CA LYS A 127 6.19 -11.48 6.11
C LYS A 127 6.58 -10.05 6.44
N GLU A 128 7.87 -9.71 6.34
CA GLU A 128 8.37 -8.34 6.54
C GLU A 128 7.71 -7.36 5.56
N SER A 129 7.60 -7.73 4.29
CA SER A 129 6.89 -6.91 3.30
C SER A 129 5.39 -6.72 3.62
N LEU A 130 4.73 -7.71 4.23
CA LEU A 130 3.33 -7.58 4.64
C LEU A 130 3.16 -6.64 5.83
N VAL A 131 4.14 -6.56 6.74
CA VAL A 131 4.16 -5.55 7.82
C VAL A 131 4.18 -4.15 7.22
N LEU A 132 5.09 -3.90 6.27
CA LEU A 132 5.15 -2.61 5.56
C LEU A 132 3.84 -2.29 4.80
N LEU A 133 3.25 -3.30 4.15
CA LEU A 133 1.97 -3.14 3.46
C LEU A 133 0.84 -2.74 4.42
N HIS A 134 0.79 -3.36 5.60
CA HIS A 134 -0.17 -3.02 6.64
C HIS A 134 0.00 -1.58 7.12
N HIS A 135 1.22 -1.19 7.50
CA HIS A 135 1.53 0.18 7.92
C HIS A 135 1.22 1.23 6.84
N CYS A 136 1.48 0.90 5.58
CA CYS A 136 1.09 1.72 4.44
C CYS A 136 -0.43 1.91 4.39
N PHE A 137 -1.21 0.84 4.55
CA PHE A 137 -2.68 0.93 4.53
C PHE A 137 -3.25 1.69 5.73
N GLU A 138 -2.68 1.53 6.93
CA GLU A 138 -3.06 2.32 8.09
C GLU A 138 -2.84 3.82 7.86
N THR A 139 -1.67 4.17 7.31
CA THR A 139 -1.35 5.56 6.98
C THR A 139 -2.25 6.08 5.86
N ALA A 140 -2.51 5.29 4.83
CA ALA A 140 -3.39 5.65 3.71
C ALA A 140 -4.83 5.92 4.17
N ARG A 141 -5.36 5.11 5.11
CA ARG A 141 -6.68 5.34 5.70
C ARG A 141 -6.74 6.68 6.40
N ALA A 142 -5.72 7.03 7.19
CA ALA A 142 -5.66 8.32 7.87
C ALA A 142 -5.58 9.49 6.87
N VAL A 143 -4.79 9.34 5.81
CA VAL A 143 -4.70 10.32 4.71
C VAL A 143 -6.06 10.54 4.04
N ILE A 144 -6.74 9.46 3.65
CA ILE A 144 -8.04 9.52 2.97
C ILE A 144 -9.11 10.11 3.91
N ALA A 145 -9.13 9.70 5.18
CA ALA A 145 -10.04 10.26 6.19
C ALA A 145 -9.81 11.76 6.42
N GLY A 146 -8.56 12.23 6.31
CA GLY A 146 -8.20 13.64 6.35
C GLY A 146 -8.52 14.43 5.08
N GLY A 147 -9.16 13.83 4.07
CA GLY A 147 -9.50 14.47 2.80
C GLY A 147 -8.35 14.49 1.77
N GLY A 148 -7.30 13.72 2.01
CA GLY A 148 -6.18 13.51 1.11
C GLY A 148 -6.42 12.48 0.02
N HIS A 149 -5.48 12.37 -0.91
CA HIS A 149 -5.46 11.30 -1.91
C HIS A 149 -4.37 10.27 -1.61
N PHE A 150 -4.62 9.01 -1.94
CA PHE A 150 -3.64 7.94 -1.84
C PHE A 150 -3.40 7.30 -3.20
N SER A 151 -2.14 7.05 -3.51
CA SER A 151 -1.71 6.30 -4.69
C SER A 151 -0.60 5.32 -4.33
N PHE A 152 -0.49 4.25 -5.09
CA PHE A 152 0.36 3.11 -4.79
C PHE A 152 0.98 2.55 -6.07
N GLU A 153 2.26 2.18 -6.03
CA GLU A 153 2.91 1.50 -7.13
C GLU A 153 3.53 0.15 -6.76
N TRP A 154 3.42 -0.79 -7.70
CA TRP A 154 4.19 -2.02 -7.78
C TRP A 154 4.37 -2.42 -9.24
N PRO A 155 5.42 -3.18 -9.59
CA PRO A 155 5.60 -3.67 -10.96
C PRO A 155 4.39 -4.50 -11.42
N ARG A 156 3.96 -4.34 -12.68
CA ARG A 156 2.77 -5.01 -13.25
C ARG A 156 2.69 -6.52 -13.00
N HIS A 157 3.82 -7.22 -13.10
CA HIS A 157 3.89 -8.68 -12.95
C HIS A 157 4.34 -9.13 -11.55
N CYS A 158 4.25 -8.24 -10.56
CA CYS A 158 4.53 -8.55 -9.17
C CYS A 158 3.43 -9.45 -8.60
N SER A 159 3.77 -10.58 -7.97
CA SER A 159 2.78 -11.46 -7.35
C SER A 159 2.12 -10.82 -6.10
N GLY A 160 2.66 -9.70 -5.63
CA GLY A 160 2.11 -8.90 -4.53
C GLY A 160 0.71 -8.35 -4.84
N TRP A 161 0.38 -8.11 -6.12
CA TRP A 161 -0.95 -7.67 -6.53
C TRP A 161 -2.07 -8.66 -6.17
N LEU A 162 -1.73 -9.94 -6.03
CA LEU A 162 -2.69 -11.01 -5.70
C LEU A 162 -2.92 -11.17 -4.19
N ARG A 163 -2.31 -10.31 -3.36
CA ARG A 163 -2.50 -10.34 -1.91
C ARG A 163 -3.91 -9.93 -1.57
N ARG A 164 -4.59 -10.76 -0.76
CA ARG A 164 -5.98 -10.55 -0.36
C ARG A 164 -6.16 -9.20 0.31
N GLU A 165 -5.21 -8.85 1.17
CA GLU A 165 -5.19 -7.61 1.94
C GLU A 165 -5.15 -6.38 1.02
N LEU A 166 -4.39 -6.43 -0.08
CA LEU A 166 -4.32 -5.36 -1.07
C LEU A 166 -5.58 -5.31 -1.95
N LEU A 167 -6.10 -6.46 -2.38
CA LEU A 167 -7.35 -6.51 -3.16
C LEU A 167 -8.54 -5.97 -2.36
N GLU A 168 -8.63 -6.33 -1.08
CA GLU A 168 -9.64 -5.79 -0.15
C GLU A 168 -9.50 -4.26 -0.03
N PHE A 169 -8.27 -3.76 0.10
CA PHE A 169 -8.00 -2.31 0.18
C PHE A 169 -8.37 -1.56 -1.11
N ILE A 170 -8.02 -2.11 -2.27
CA ILE A 170 -8.34 -1.53 -3.59
C ILE A 170 -9.86 -1.40 -3.75
N VAL A 171 -10.61 -2.45 -3.38
CA VAL A 171 -12.08 -2.44 -3.43
C VAL A 171 -12.68 -1.45 -2.44
N GLU A 172 -12.12 -1.38 -1.23
CA GLU A 172 -12.61 -0.47 -0.19
C GLU A 172 -12.49 1.01 -0.57
N PHE A 173 -11.40 1.39 -1.25
CA PHE A 173 -11.12 2.78 -1.59
C PHE A 173 -11.29 3.12 -3.07
N ASP A 174 -11.87 2.21 -3.86
CA ASP A 174 -12.08 2.35 -5.31
C ASP A 174 -10.81 2.87 -6.02
N LEU A 175 -9.68 2.25 -5.72
CA LEU A 175 -8.40 2.66 -6.31
C LEU A 175 -8.39 2.26 -7.79
N ALA A 176 -8.64 3.23 -8.65
CA ALA A 176 -8.49 3.07 -10.09
C ALA A 176 -7.02 2.89 -10.47
N SER A 177 -6.78 2.02 -11.45
CA SER A 177 -5.48 1.82 -12.09
C SER A 177 -5.39 2.55 -13.43
#